data_AF-A0A954QFL4-F1
#
_entry.id   AF-A0A954QFL4-F1
#
_cell.length_a   1.000
_cell.length_b   1.000
_cell.length_c   1.000
_cell.angle_alpha   90.00
_cell.angle_beta   90.00
_cell.angle_gamma   90.00
#
_symmetry.space_group_name_H-M   'P 1'
#
loop_
_entity.id
_entity.type
_entity.pdbx_description
1 polymer ?
#
loop_
_entity_poly.entity_id
_entity_poly.type
_entity_poly.pdbx_seq_one_letter_code
_entity_poly.pdbx_strand_id
1 'polypeptide(L)'
;AQMSVSHADAVTKYQLKRAQSQAELSVEYRVKEPLGTSLPESLEFFFLERYLLFVERGQQLYAGQVHHVPYPACRAEVLSIDDAVLSAAGINVGNRTPDYVHFSPGVDVEIFSLRPATP
;
A
#
# COMPACT_ATOMS: atom_id res chain seq x y z
N ALA A 1 16.22 3.47 -3.49
CA ALA A 1 15.62 2.21 -3.02
C ALA A 1 15.64 1.23 -4.17
N GLN A 2 15.73 -0.06 -3.92
CA GLN A 2 15.67 -1.10 -4.94
C GLN A 2 14.39 -1.90 -4.72
N MET A 3 13.66 -2.19 -5.80
CA MET A 3 12.44 -3.00 -5.77
C MET A 3 12.47 -3.98 -6.93
N SER A 4 11.96 -5.18 -6.70
CA SER A 4 11.76 -6.17 -7.74
C SER A 4 10.43 -6.90 -7.53
N VAL A 5 9.85 -7.30 -8.65
CA VAL A 5 8.69 -8.19 -8.68
C VAL A 5 8.99 -9.32 -9.64
N SER A 6 8.68 -10.55 -9.23
CA SER A 6 8.74 -11.72 -10.10
C SER A 6 7.49 -12.55 -9.94
N HIS A 7 7.15 -13.26 -11.02
CA HIS A 7 5.95 -14.09 -11.10
C HIS A 7 6.39 -15.52 -11.43
N ALA A 8 5.92 -16.48 -10.64
CA ALA A 8 6.12 -17.91 -10.88
C ALA A 8 4.78 -18.61 -10.64
N ASP A 9 4.23 -19.22 -11.69
CA ASP A 9 2.87 -19.78 -11.71
C ASP A 9 1.83 -18.74 -11.23
N ALA A 10 1.11 -19.05 -10.15
CA ALA A 10 0.13 -18.17 -9.51
C ALA A 10 0.71 -17.37 -8.33
N VAL A 11 2.02 -17.43 -8.09
CA VAL A 11 2.69 -16.77 -6.97
C VAL A 11 3.46 -15.55 -7.47
N THR A 12 3.25 -14.43 -6.78
CA THR A 12 4.02 -13.21 -6.98
C THR A 12 4.97 -13.04 -5.81
N LYS A 13 6.24 -12.78 -6.12
CA LYS A 13 7.25 -12.39 -5.14
C LYS A 13 7.58 -10.92 -5.31
N TYR A 14 7.42 -10.16 -4.24
CA TYR A 14 7.79 -8.76 -4.17
C TYR A 14 8.93 -8.57 -3.17
N GLN A 15 9.97 -7.84 -3.58
CA GLN A 15 11.11 -7.52 -2.73
C GLN A 15 11.41 -6.03 -2.77
N LEU A 16 11.78 -5.47 -1.62
CA LEU A 16 12.15 -4.08 -1.45
C LEU A 16 13.37 -3.98 -0.53
N LYS A 17 14.32 -3.12 -0.90
CA LYS A 17 15.45 -2.69 -0.06
C LYS A 17 15.53 -1.17 0.02
N ARG A 18 15.45 -0.63 1.25
CA ARG A 18 15.56 0.81 1.51
C ARG A 18 17.01 1.24 1.54
N ALA A 19 17.34 2.32 0.82
CA ALA A 19 18.73 2.76 0.68
C ALA A 19 19.33 3.30 2.00
N GLN A 20 18.55 4.05 2.79
CA GLN A 20 19.04 4.70 4.00
C GLN A 20 19.15 3.74 5.19
N SER A 21 18.11 2.97 5.47
CA SER A 21 18.08 2.04 6.61
C SER A 21 18.64 0.67 6.30
N GLN A 22 18.88 0.35 5.02
CA GLN A 22 19.16 -1.01 4.53
C GLN A 22 18.07 -2.03 4.90
N ALA A 23 16.91 -1.58 5.39
CA ALA A 23 15.79 -2.44 5.75
C ALA A 23 15.21 -3.10 4.49
N GLU A 24 14.86 -4.38 4.64
CA GLU A 24 14.40 -5.24 3.57
C GLU A 24 12.97 -5.72 3.84
N LEU A 25 12.23 -5.96 2.76
CA LEU A 25 10.92 -6.58 2.76
C LEU A 25 10.92 -7.65 1.66
N SER A 26 10.46 -8.85 1.98
CA SER A 26 10.20 -9.93 1.03
C SER A 26 8.82 -10.52 1.32
N VAL A 27 7.95 -10.50 0.30
CA VAL A 27 6.59 -11.05 0.39
C VAL A 27 6.36 -11.99 -0.78
N GLU A 28 5.83 -13.17 -0.50
CA GLU A 28 5.28 -14.06 -1.51
C GLU A 28 3.77 -14.19 -1.27
N TYR A 29 2.99 -13.96 -2.31
CA TYR A 29 1.53 -13.98 -2.20
C TYR A 29 0.87 -14.54 -3.46
N ARG A 30 -0.39 -14.95 -3.31
CA ARG A 30 -1.26 -15.38 -4.40
C ARG A 30 -2.50 -14.49 -4.45
N VAL A 31 -2.81 -13.97 -5.64
CA VAL A 31 -4.06 -13.22 -5.88
C VAL A 31 -5.23 -14.19 -5.93
N LYS A 32 -6.35 -13.81 -5.33
CA LYS A 32 -7.58 -14.60 -5.23
C LYS A 32 -8.74 -13.85 -5.92
N GLU A 33 -9.98 -14.11 -5.51
CA GLU A 33 -11.17 -13.52 -6.11
C GLU A 33 -11.25 -11.99 -5.95
N PRO A 34 -11.88 -11.27 -6.90
CA PRO A 34 -12.21 -9.85 -6.74
C PRO A 34 -13.12 -9.61 -5.54
N LEU A 35 -12.92 -8.48 -4.85
CA LEU A 35 -13.74 -8.04 -3.71
C LEU A 35 -14.96 -7.19 -4.12
N GLY A 36 -15.01 -6.74 -5.38
CA GLY A 36 -15.98 -5.74 -5.82
C GLY A 36 -15.63 -4.33 -5.33
N THR A 37 -16.51 -3.37 -5.58
CA THR A 37 -16.34 -1.98 -5.14
C THR A 37 -16.47 -1.90 -3.62
N SER A 38 -15.53 -1.22 -2.97
CA SER A 38 -15.58 -0.96 -1.54
C SER A 38 -16.80 -0.09 -1.20
N LEU A 39 -17.44 -0.39 -0.07
CA LEU A 39 -18.61 0.37 0.39
C LEU A 39 -18.15 1.47 1.35
N PRO A 40 -18.69 2.70 1.28
CA PRO A 40 -18.43 3.73 2.27
C PRO A 40 -18.58 3.18 3.70
N GLU A 41 -17.70 3.63 4.59
CA GLU A 41 -17.64 3.19 6.01
C GLU A 41 -17.14 1.75 6.24
N SER A 42 -16.82 0.98 5.18
CA SER A 42 -16.14 -0.31 5.32
C SER A 42 -14.63 -0.14 5.57
N LEU A 43 -13.98 -1.18 6.10
CA LEU A 43 -12.53 -1.18 6.27
C LEU A 43 -11.80 -1.19 4.92
N GLU A 44 -12.34 -1.87 3.92
CA GLU A 44 -11.81 -1.84 2.55
C GLU A 44 -11.83 -0.43 1.98
N PHE A 45 -12.92 0.31 2.21
CA PHE A 45 -13.00 1.72 1.80
C PHE A 45 -11.94 2.55 2.52
N PHE A 46 -11.78 2.37 3.84
CA PHE A 46 -10.73 3.04 4.61
C PHE A 46 -9.30 2.73 4.10
N PHE A 47 -9.01 1.49 3.73
CA PHE A 47 -7.68 1.09 3.27
C PHE A 47 -7.39 1.51 1.82
N LEU A 48 -8.40 1.48 0.94
CA LEU A 48 -8.21 1.60 -0.50
C LEU A 48 -8.56 2.99 -1.04
N GLU A 49 -9.63 3.62 -0.56
CA GLU A 49 -10.21 4.81 -1.19
C GLU A 49 -9.53 6.11 -0.72
N ARG A 50 -8.33 6.36 -1.25
CA ARG A 50 -7.47 7.49 -0.87
C ARG A 50 -7.60 8.67 -1.81
N TYR A 51 -8.66 9.46 -1.63
CA TYR A 51 -8.93 10.66 -2.44
C TYR A 51 -8.13 11.92 -2.03
N LEU A 52 -7.28 11.82 -1.02
CA LEU A 52 -6.35 12.86 -0.60
C LEU A 52 -4.95 12.29 -0.42
N LEU A 53 -3.96 13.06 -0.86
CA LEU A 53 -2.57 12.87 -0.49
C LEU A 53 -2.07 14.08 0.30
N PHE A 54 -1.08 13.84 1.15
CA PHE A 54 -0.45 14.86 1.98
C PHE A 54 1.05 14.87 1.74
N VAL A 55 1.63 16.06 1.70
CA VAL A 55 3.09 16.25 1.63
C VAL A 55 3.50 17.42 2.51
N GLU A 56 4.58 17.25 3.24
CA GLU A 56 5.23 18.32 3.99
C GLU A 56 6.30 18.97 3.12
N ARG A 57 6.29 20.31 3.05
CA ARG A 57 7.34 21.10 2.39
C ARG A 57 7.77 22.21 3.33
N GLY A 58 9.03 22.16 3.77
CA GLY A 58 9.49 23.02 4.87
C GLY A 58 8.80 22.57 6.17
N GLN A 59 8.10 23.50 6.83
CA GLN A 59 7.29 23.24 8.03
C GLN A 59 5.79 23.35 7.75
N GLN A 60 5.39 23.35 6.48
CA GLN A 60 4.00 23.52 6.06
C GLN A 60 3.49 22.22 5.44
N LEU A 61 2.33 21.76 5.93
CA LEU A 61 1.60 20.65 5.34
C LEU A 61 0.77 21.13 4.15
N TYR A 62 0.76 20.35 3.08
CA TYR A 62 -0.06 20.55 1.89
C TYR A 62 -0.91 19.32 1.63
N ALA A 63 -2.11 19.54 1.11
CA ALA A 63 -3.03 18.52 0.64
C ALA A 63 -3.20 18.62 -0.88
N GLY A 64 -3.24 17.46 -1.54
CA GLY A 64 -3.64 17.33 -2.94
C GLY A 64 -4.87 16.44 -3.06
N GLN A 65 -5.83 16.85 -3.88
CA GLN A 65 -6.95 15.98 -4.23
C GLN A 65 -6.49 14.95 -5.26
N VAL A 66 -6.89 13.70 -5.03
CA VAL A 66 -6.66 12.58 -5.92
C VAL A 66 -8.02 12.13 -6.43
N HIS A 67 -8.21 12.18 -7.74
CA HIS A 67 -9.39 11.61 -8.37
C HIS A 67 -9.03 10.26 -8.99
N HIS A 68 -9.84 9.25 -8.68
CA HIS A 68 -9.77 7.93 -9.25
C HIS A 68 -11.14 7.27 -9.16
N VAL A 69 -11.39 6.29 -10.03
CA VAL A 69 -12.49 5.33 -9.83
C VAL A 69 -12.20 4.47 -8.59
N PRO A 70 -13.21 3.85 -7.95
CA PRO A 70 -12.96 2.94 -6.84
C PRO A 70 -11.92 1.89 -7.18
N TYR A 71 -11.02 1.59 -6.23
CA TYR A 71 -9.88 0.72 -6.51
C TYR A 71 -10.38 -0.69 -6.90
N PRO A 72 -9.94 -1.24 -8.04
CA PRO A 72 -10.11 -2.66 -8.28
C PRO A 72 -9.26 -3.41 -7.25
N ALA A 73 -9.91 -4.24 -6.44
CA ALA A 73 -9.25 -5.01 -5.39
C ALA A 73 -9.65 -6.48 -5.46
N CYS A 74 -8.68 -7.33 -5.15
CA CYS A 74 -8.85 -8.76 -4.96
C CYS A 74 -8.42 -9.13 -3.55
N ARG A 75 -8.98 -10.22 -3.03
CA ARG A 75 -8.37 -10.92 -1.91
C ARG A 75 -6.98 -11.40 -2.31
N ALA A 76 -6.08 -11.48 -1.33
CA ALA A 76 -4.79 -12.12 -1.51
C ALA A 76 -4.45 -13.01 -0.32
N GLU A 77 -3.68 -14.05 -0.61
CA GLU A 77 -3.17 -15.00 0.38
C GLU A 77 -1.66 -14.76 0.51
N VAL A 78 -1.18 -14.42 1.70
CA VAL A 78 0.27 -14.34 1.98
C VAL A 78 0.80 -15.74 2.23
N LEU A 79 1.80 -16.13 1.46
CA LEU A 79 2.51 -17.41 1.59
C LEU A 79 3.75 -17.27 2.47
N SER A 80 4.44 -16.13 2.37
CA SER A 80 5.53 -15.75 3.26
C SER A 80 5.66 -14.23 3.33
N ILE A 81 6.07 -13.71 4.49
CA ILE A 81 6.37 -12.30 4.70
C ILE A 81 7.53 -12.16 5.69
N ASP A 82 8.55 -11.43 5.28
CA ASP A 82 9.65 -10.96 6.11
C ASP A 82 9.74 -9.44 5.94
N ASP A 83 9.45 -8.69 6.99
CA ASP A 83 9.31 -7.22 6.95
C ASP A 83 10.16 -6.55 8.04
N ALA A 84 11.39 -6.19 7.67
CA ALA A 84 12.25 -5.35 8.49
C ALA A 84 11.96 -3.84 8.30
N VAL A 85 11.13 -3.46 7.32
CA VAL A 85 10.81 -2.06 7.01
C VAL A 85 9.93 -1.44 8.09
N LEU A 86 8.93 -2.18 8.61
CA LEU A 86 8.10 -1.72 9.73
C LEU A 86 8.94 -1.53 11.00
N SER A 87 9.79 -2.50 11.32
CA SER A 87 10.68 -2.43 12.49
C SER A 87 11.65 -1.25 12.37
N ALA A 88 12.21 -1.00 11.18
CA ALA A 88 13.05 0.16 10.93
C ALA A 88 12.32 1.51 11.03
N ALA A 89 10.99 1.52 10.93
CA ALA A 89 10.14 2.68 11.18
C ALA A 89 9.71 2.81 12.65
N GLY A 90 10.18 1.93 13.55
CA GLY A 90 9.79 1.91 14.96
C GLY A 90 8.43 1.26 15.23
N ILE A 91 7.87 0.54 14.24
CA ILE A 91 6.58 -0.14 14.35
C ILE A 91 6.83 -1.63 14.59
N ASN A 92 6.48 -2.13 15.78
CA ASN A 92 6.62 -3.54 16.12
C ASN A 92 5.27 -4.26 16.02
N VAL A 93 5.16 -5.18 15.05
CA VAL A 93 3.96 -6.01 14.83
C VAL A 93 4.12 -7.44 15.33
N GLY A 94 5.29 -7.78 15.89
CA GLY A 94 5.69 -9.14 16.24
C GLY A 94 5.77 -10.06 15.01
N ASN A 95 5.71 -11.36 15.23
CA ASN A 95 5.70 -12.38 14.17
C ASN A 95 4.27 -12.72 13.70
N ARG A 96 3.37 -11.74 13.68
CA ARG A 96 1.97 -11.94 13.29
C ARG A 96 1.83 -11.84 11.77
N THR A 97 1.04 -12.73 11.19
CA THR A 97 0.57 -12.56 9.82
C THR A 97 -0.40 -11.38 9.74
N PRO A 98 -0.46 -10.63 8.62
CA PRO A 98 -1.40 -9.54 8.48
C PRO A 98 -2.86 -10.00 8.61
N ASP A 99 -3.68 -9.24 9.33
CA ASP A 99 -5.12 -9.54 9.50
C ASP A 99 -5.92 -9.31 8.20
N TYR A 100 -5.44 -8.39 7.36
CA TYR A 100 -6.04 -8.03 6.07
C TYR A 100 -4.98 -8.04 4.98
N VAL A 101 -5.30 -8.69 3.86
CA VAL A 101 -4.40 -8.81 2.71
C VAL A 101 -5.21 -8.61 1.43
N HIS A 102 -4.88 -7.52 0.72
CA HIS A 102 -5.53 -7.14 -0.53
C HIS A 102 -4.48 -6.97 -1.62
N PHE A 103 -4.85 -7.32 -2.83
CA PHE A 103 -4.09 -7.01 -4.03
C PHE A 103 -4.91 -6.04 -4.88
N SER A 104 -4.24 -5.03 -5.45
CA SER A 104 -4.82 -4.20 -6.51
C SER A 104 -3.90 -4.24 -7.73
N PRO A 105 -4.43 -4.42 -8.95
CA PRO A 105 -3.65 -4.25 -10.17
C PRO A 105 -3.25 -2.79 -10.44
N GLY A 106 -3.72 -1.85 -9.62
CA GLY A 106 -3.55 -0.41 -9.83
C GLY A 106 -4.81 0.25 -10.37
N VAL A 107 -4.84 1.58 -10.27
CA VAL A 107 -5.89 2.44 -10.82
C VAL A 107 -5.22 3.67 -11.42
N ASP A 108 -5.78 4.18 -12.51
CA ASP A 108 -5.37 5.47 -13.07
C ASP A 108 -5.81 6.59 -12.13
N VAL A 109 -4.90 7.53 -11.86
CA VAL A 109 -5.12 8.64 -10.93
C VAL A 109 -4.86 9.98 -11.58
N GLU A 110 -5.69 10.96 -11.23
CA GLU A 110 -5.44 12.38 -11.50
C GLU A 110 -5.14 13.09 -10.18
N ILE A 111 -3.98 13.75 -10.11
CA ILE A 111 -3.54 14.47 -8.91
C ILE A 111 -3.62 15.97 -9.20
N PHE A 112 -4.47 16.67 -8.44
CA PHE A 112 -4.68 18.11 -8.56
C PHE A 112 -3.61 18.89 -7.80
N SER A 113 -3.53 20.21 -8.08
CA SER A 113 -2.55 21.10 -7.47
C SER A 113 -2.59 21.07 -5.93
N LEU A 114 -1.41 21.01 -5.32
CA LEU A 114 -1.24 21.07 -3.88
C LEU A 114 -1.72 22.40 -3.32
N ARG A 115 -2.47 22.37 -2.22
CA ARG A 115 -2.89 23.54 -1.45
C ARG A 115 -2.42 23.39 -0.01
N PRO A 116 -2.13 24.49 0.71
CA PRO A 116 -1.88 24.40 2.15
C PRO A 116 -3.00 23.62 2.84
N ALA A 117 -2.63 22.62 3.64
CA ALA A 117 -3.60 21.90 4.45
C ALA A 117 -4.05 22.84 5.56
N THR A 118 -5.31 23.26 5.52
CA THR A 118 -5.94 23.95 6.65
C THR A 118 -6.27 22.93 7.74
N PRO A 119 -6.06 23.27 9.02
CA PRO A 119 -6.54 22.48 10.16
C PRO A 119 -8.05 22.21 10.10
#